data_AF-A0A895Y8A5-F1
#
_entry.id   AF-A0A895Y8A5-F1
#
_cell.length_a   1.000
_cell.length_b   1.000
_cell.length_c   1.000
_cell.angle_alpha   90.00
_cell.angle_beta   90.00
_cell.angle_gamma   90.00
#
_symmetry.space_group_name_H-M   'P 1'
#
loop_
_entity.id
_entity.type
_entity.pdbx_description
1 polymer ?
#
loop_
_entity_poly.entity_id
_entity_poly.type
_entity_poly.pdbx_seq_one_letter_code
_entity_poly.pdbx_strand_id
1 'polypeptide(L)'
;MARNNVGDRAALSSMPEFMRSARAFYEPQLQALGVGLADIDQQRLPELRSSLERINEAIAHPDQFGTLRLRLSGSGNRLVPVASTTGESQVEVGALPVLLERKRHILDRIQILAPDEQLSHLRTLLVEKVTDDDARAEIMQLLQDQAAEQKGLAEQAEQVDEAQDRAALLKVEIQERKYALYRSLIERESVATIVGALILIAVTVALLIAMFVDVAASNIVENAFLVILGYFFGQSISRSRTAATSGSAEERPAS
;
A
#
# COMPACT_ATOMS: atom_id res chain seq x y z
N MET A 1 -18.55 -21.23 4.27
CA MET A 1 -18.48 -19.80 4.62
C MET A 1 -17.12 -19.26 4.20
N ALA A 2 -17.03 -18.71 2.99
CA ALA A 2 -15.82 -18.07 2.47
C ALA A 2 -16.27 -16.90 1.60
N ARG A 3 -16.61 -15.78 2.23
CA ARG A 3 -16.84 -14.48 1.57
C ARG A 3 -15.89 -13.48 2.23
N ASN A 4 -15.37 -12.58 1.40
CA ASN A 4 -14.54 -11.42 1.71
C ASN A 4 -13.04 -11.67 1.81
N ASN A 5 -12.37 -11.70 0.66
CA ASN A 5 -10.94 -11.32 0.56
C ASN A 5 -10.60 -10.58 -0.76
N VAL A 6 -11.63 -10.18 -1.52
CA VAL A 6 -11.49 -9.43 -2.78
C VAL A 6 -11.48 -7.91 -2.51
N GLY A 7 -12.09 -7.46 -1.40
CA GLY A 7 -12.13 -6.04 -1.01
C GLY A 7 -10.77 -5.46 -0.61
N ASP A 8 -9.96 -6.21 0.14
CA ASP A 8 -8.65 -5.72 0.62
C ASP A 8 -7.62 -5.51 -0.49
N ARG A 9 -7.76 -6.22 -1.62
CA ARG A 9 -6.77 -6.13 -2.72
C ARG A 9 -7.00 -4.98 -3.67
N ALA A 10 -8.25 -4.57 -3.90
CA ALA A 10 -8.55 -3.36 -4.68
C ALA A 10 -8.21 -2.08 -3.90
N ALA A 11 -8.19 -2.14 -2.57
CA ALA A 11 -7.83 -1.02 -1.71
C ALA A 11 -6.35 -0.63 -1.82
N LEU A 12 -5.43 -1.60 -2.02
CA LEU A 12 -4.00 -1.33 -2.08
C LEU A 12 -3.55 -0.65 -3.38
N SER A 13 -4.12 -1.03 -4.53
CA SER A 13 -3.77 -0.42 -5.83
C SER A 13 -4.43 0.94 -6.07
N SER A 14 -5.49 1.27 -5.32
CA SER A 14 -6.17 2.58 -5.36
C SER A 14 -5.65 3.57 -4.31
N MET A 15 -4.73 3.14 -3.44
CA MET A 15 -4.15 3.96 -2.37
C MET A 15 -3.51 5.28 -2.83
N PRO A 16 -2.79 5.34 -3.98
CA PRO A 16 -2.22 6.62 -4.45
C PRO A 16 -3.28 7.63 -4.89
N GLU A 17 -4.36 7.18 -5.55
CA GLU A 17 -5.46 8.06 -5.95
C GLU A 17 -6.27 8.51 -4.74
N PHE A 18 -6.50 7.61 -3.80
CA PHE A 18 -7.15 7.87 -2.53
C PHE A 18 -6.44 8.97 -1.72
N MET A 19 -5.12 8.84 -1.56
CA MET A 19 -4.30 9.85 -0.87
C MET A 19 -4.31 11.19 -1.62
N ARG A 20 -4.31 11.17 -2.96
CA ARG A 20 -4.43 12.40 -3.77
C ARG A 20 -5.75 13.12 -3.51
N SER A 21 -6.87 12.40 -3.51
CA SER A 21 -8.19 12.96 -3.21
C SER A 21 -8.29 13.46 -1.77
N ALA A 22 -7.75 12.70 -0.80
CA ALA A 22 -7.71 13.11 0.60
C ALA A 22 -6.89 14.39 0.79
N ARG A 23 -5.71 14.50 0.17
CA ARG A 23 -4.90 15.73 0.20
C ARG A 23 -5.68 16.91 -0.35
N ALA A 24 -6.28 16.78 -1.53
CA ALA A 24 -7.04 17.87 -2.14
C ALA A 24 -8.23 18.31 -1.26
N PHE A 25 -8.87 17.37 -0.56
CA PHE A 25 -9.99 17.66 0.33
C PHE A 25 -9.57 18.38 1.62
N TYR A 26 -8.49 17.94 2.25
CA TYR A 26 -8.03 18.49 3.54
C TYR A 26 -7.08 19.69 3.41
N GLU A 27 -6.48 19.94 2.23
CA GLU A 27 -5.50 21.02 2.04
C GLU A 27 -6.01 22.41 2.46
N PRO A 28 -7.25 22.85 2.14
CA PRO A 28 -7.72 24.17 2.57
C PRO A 28 -7.77 24.32 4.11
N GLN A 29 -8.07 23.23 4.82
CA GLN A 29 -8.13 23.21 6.28
C GLN A 29 -6.71 23.29 6.87
N LEU A 30 -5.75 22.61 6.24
CA LEU A 30 -4.34 22.66 6.63
C LEU A 30 -3.73 24.04 6.36
N GLN A 31 -4.07 24.68 5.24
CA GLN A 31 -3.69 26.06 4.94
C GLN A 31 -4.25 27.04 5.96
N ALA A 32 -5.51 26.88 6.38
CA ALA A 32 -6.10 27.72 7.42
C ALA A 32 -5.37 27.60 8.78
N LEU A 33 -4.74 26.46 9.04
CA LEU A 33 -3.89 26.22 10.22
C LEU A 33 -2.43 26.68 10.03
N GLY A 34 -2.08 27.22 8.86
CA GLY A 34 -0.72 27.62 8.51
C GLY A 34 0.25 26.45 8.35
N VAL A 35 -0.27 25.27 7.99
CA VAL A 35 0.50 24.03 7.80
C VAL A 35 0.21 23.42 6.43
N GLY A 36 -0.18 24.27 5.45
CA GLY A 36 -0.23 23.90 4.05
C GLY A 36 1.17 23.63 3.49
N LEU A 37 1.26 22.88 2.39
CA LEU A 37 2.56 22.55 1.77
C LEU A 37 3.39 23.79 1.46
N ALA A 38 2.77 24.76 0.78
CA ALA A 38 3.42 25.99 0.36
C ALA A 38 3.86 26.86 1.55
N ASP A 39 3.15 26.79 2.67
CA ASP A 39 3.48 27.53 3.89
C ASP A 39 4.72 26.91 4.56
N ILE A 40 4.74 25.59 4.71
CA ILE A 40 5.84 24.84 5.34
C ILE A 40 7.17 25.11 4.60
N ASP A 41 7.15 25.19 3.26
CA ASP A 41 8.35 25.44 2.47
C ASP A 41 8.97 26.82 2.74
N GLN A 42 8.15 27.81 3.06
CA GLN A 42 8.54 29.20 3.27
C GLN A 42 8.85 29.55 4.73
N GLN A 43 8.40 28.71 5.67
CA GLN A 43 8.54 28.95 7.10
C GLN A 43 9.99 28.82 7.58
N ARG A 44 10.35 29.63 8.58
CA ARG A 44 11.62 29.54 9.29
C ARG A 44 11.53 28.53 10.44
N LEU A 45 12.67 28.11 11.00
CA LEU A 45 12.73 27.13 12.08
C LEU A 45 11.79 27.40 13.28
N PRO A 46 11.69 28.63 13.84
CA PRO A 46 10.77 28.89 14.95
C PRO A 46 9.30 28.73 14.54
N GLU A 47 8.96 29.13 13.31
CA GLU A 47 7.61 28.98 12.76
C GLU A 47 7.27 27.51 12.53
N LEU A 48 8.21 26.73 11.99
CA LEU A 48 8.08 25.29 11.78
C LEU A 48 7.88 24.52 13.09
N ARG A 49 8.55 24.93 14.17
CA ARG A 49 8.32 24.33 15.51
C ARG A 49 6.89 24.59 16.00
N SER A 50 6.41 25.82 15.82
CA SER A 50 5.00 26.15 16.13
C SER A 50 4.02 25.39 15.23
N SER A 51 4.32 25.24 13.94
CA SER A 51 3.55 24.42 13.00
C SER A 51 3.52 22.95 13.40
N LEU A 52 4.64 22.40 13.90
CA LEU A 52 4.73 21.03 14.40
C LEU A 52 3.83 20.83 15.64
N GLU A 53 3.79 21.80 16.55
CA GLU A 53 2.87 21.78 17.70
C GLU A 53 1.41 21.78 17.24
N ARG A 54 1.03 22.68 16.32
CA ARG A 54 -0.32 22.71 15.73
C ARG A 54 -0.70 21.39 15.07
N ILE A 55 0.22 20.77 14.32
CA ILE A 55 -0.01 19.47 13.69
C ILE A 55 -0.12 18.35 14.72
N ASN A 56 0.68 18.36 15.79
CA ASN A 56 0.55 17.37 16.85
C ASN A 56 -0.81 17.46 17.56
N GLU A 57 -1.29 18.68 17.79
CA GLU A 57 -2.64 18.92 18.34
C GLU A 57 -3.72 18.39 17.40
N ALA A 58 -3.61 18.67 16.09
CA ALA A 58 -4.52 18.14 15.08
C ALA A 58 -4.49 16.60 14.98
N ILE A 59 -3.32 15.98 15.19
CA ILE A 59 -3.16 14.52 15.23
C ILE A 59 -3.78 13.93 16.50
N ALA A 60 -3.78 14.65 17.62
CA ALA A 60 -4.45 14.23 18.84
C ALA A 60 -5.97 14.25 18.72
N HIS A 61 -6.50 15.13 17.85
CA HIS A 61 -7.94 15.32 17.61
C HIS A 61 -8.33 15.25 16.12
N PRO A 62 -8.06 14.12 15.42
CA PRO A 62 -8.24 14.02 13.98
C PRO A 62 -9.71 14.01 13.54
N ASP A 63 -10.62 13.71 14.47
CA ASP A 63 -12.07 13.70 14.29
C ASP A 63 -12.64 15.10 14.01
N GLN A 64 -11.94 16.17 14.41
CA GLN A 64 -12.36 17.56 14.18
C GLN A 64 -12.35 17.96 12.69
N PHE A 65 -11.59 17.23 11.85
CA PHE A 65 -11.47 17.49 10.41
C PHE A 65 -12.59 16.82 9.59
N GLY A 66 -13.38 15.95 10.23
CA GLY A 66 -14.38 15.12 9.56
C GLY A 66 -13.77 13.94 8.79
N THR A 67 -14.60 13.30 7.97
CA THR A 67 -14.24 12.13 7.17
C THR A 67 -14.64 12.32 5.72
N LEU A 68 -13.74 12.03 4.79
CA LEU A 68 -14.02 11.97 3.37
C LEU A 68 -14.61 10.60 3.02
N ARG A 69 -15.77 10.57 2.37
CA ARG A 69 -16.41 9.34 1.90
C ARG A 69 -16.20 9.18 0.40
N LEU A 70 -15.59 8.08 0.00
CA LEU A 70 -15.32 7.75 -1.40
C LEU A 70 -16.15 6.53 -1.81
N ARG A 71 -16.74 6.60 -3.00
CA ARG A 71 -17.38 5.42 -3.64
C ARG A 71 -16.49 4.90 -4.76
N LEU A 72 -16.34 3.58 -4.79
CA LEU A 72 -15.75 2.88 -5.94
C LEU A 72 -16.83 2.79 -7.03
N SER A 73 -16.62 3.44 -8.17
CA SER A 73 -17.53 3.32 -9.32
C SER A 73 -17.32 1.98 -10.01
N GLY A 74 -18.38 1.19 -10.19
CA GLY A 74 -18.30 -0.18 -10.74
C GLY A 74 -17.86 -0.28 -12.21
N SER A 75 -17.74 0.84 -12.94
CA SER A 75 -17.38 0.85 -14.37
C SER A 75 -15.93 1.28 -14.67
N GLY A 76 -15.08 1.44 -13.66
CA GLY A 76 -13.68 1.79 -13.83
C GLY A 76 -13.07 2.22 -12.50
N ASN A 77 -11.76 2.04 -12.34
CA ASN A 77 -11.00 2.27 -11.11
C ASN A 77 -10.98 3.73 -10.62
N ARG A 78 -11.93 4.58 -11.05
CA ARG A 78 -12.06 5.99 -10.68
C ARG A 78 -12.88 6.15 -9.41
N LEU A 79 -12.25 6.76 -8.42
CA LEU A 79 -12.89 7.20 -7.17
C LEU A 79 -13.65 8.51 -7.41
N VAL A 80 -14.90 8.58 -6.96
CA VAL A 80 -15.72 9.80 -7.05
C VAL A 80 -16.16 10.19 -5.63
N PRO A 81 -16.01 11.47 -5.22
CA PRO A 81 -16.56 11.95 -3.94
C PRO A 81 -18.09 11.93 -4.00
N VAL A 82 -18.76 11.35 -2.99
CA VAL A 82 -20.23 11.22 -2.99
C VAL A 82 -20.83 11.80 -1.71
N ALA A 83 -21.85 12.63 -1.88
CA ALA A 83 -22.51 13.36 -0.78
C ALA A 83 -23.65 12.60 -0.08
N SER A 84 -24.02 11.40 -0.54
CA SER A 84 -25.24 10.70 -0.08
C SER A 84 -25.03 9.22 0.31
N THR A 85 -25.88 8.74 1.22
CA THR A 85 -25.73 7.54 2.06
C THR A 85 -26.35 6.26 1.50
N THR A 86 -26.91 6.27 0.30
CA THR A 86 -27.64 5.09 -0.22
C THR A 86 -26.70 4.04 -0.79
N GLY A 87 -26.44 3.02 0.04
CA GLY A 87 -26.15 1.62 -0.31
C GLY A 87 -25.17 1.33 -1.43
N GLU A 88 -23.88 1.22 -1.10
CA GLU A 88 -22.85 0.34 -1.70
C GLU A 88 -21.50 0.68 -1.05
N SER A 89 -20.54 -0.25 -1.06
CA SER A 89 -19.27 -0.21 -0.29
C SER A 89 -18.56 1.15 -0.34
N GLN A 90 -18.70 1.93 0.73
CA GLN A 90 -18.03 3.22 0.90
C GLN A 90 -16.73 3.01 1.67
N VAL A 91 -15.67 3.71 1.25
CA VAL A 91 -14.43 3.79 2.02
C VAL A 91 -14.40 5.16 2.68
N GLU A 92 -14.28 5.17 4.01
CA GLU A 92 -14.16 6.41 4.80
C GLU A 92 -12.68 6.70 5.06
N VAL A 93 -12.28 7.95 4.81
CA VAL A 93 -10.91 8.45 4.99
C VAL A 93 -10.90 9.54 6.04
N GLY A 94 -10.27 9.28 7.18
CA GLY A 94 -9.98 10.34 8.15
C GLY A 94 -8.85 11.27 7.68
N ALA A 95 -8.67 12.39 8.36
CA ALA A 95 -7.57 13.32 8.08
C ALA A 95 -6.18 12.80 8.52
N LEU A 96 -6.14 11.81 9.42
CA LEU A 96 -4.91 11.32 10.04
C LEU A 96 -3.78 10.96 9.06
N PRO A 97 -4.00 10.23 7.96
CA PRO A 97 -2.93 9.93 7.01
C PRO A 97 -2.30 11.20 6.39
N VAL A 98 -3.13 12.21 6.10
CA VAL A 98 -2.65 13.49 5.56
C VAL A 98 -1.91 14.30 6.63
N LEU A 99 -2.40 14.30 7.88
CA LEU A 99 -1.72 14.96 9.00
C LEU A 99 -0.34 14.37 9.29
N LEU A 100 -0.22 13.03 9.26
CA LEU A 100 1.06 12.35 9.44
C LEU A 100 2.04 12.66 8.30
N GLU A 101 1.55 12.72 7.06
CA GLU A 101 2.36 13.16 5.91
C GLU A 101 2.87 14.59 6.11
N ARG A 102 2.02 15.51 6.56
CA ARG A 102 2.41 16.91 6.86
C ARG A 102 3.41 16.98 8.00
N LYS A 103 3.23 16.19 9.07
CA LYS A 103 4.18 16.10 10.17
C LYS A 103 5.57 15.69 9.68
N ARG A 104 5.64 14.66 8.83
CA ARG A 104 6.90 14.21 8.22
C ARG A 104 7.55 15.37 7.45
N HIS A 105 6.80 16.04 6.58
CA HIS A 105 7.31 17.17 5.80
C HIS A 105 7.85 18.33 6.66
N ILE A 106 7.20 18.65 7.78
CA ILE A 106 7.68 19.67 8.72
C ILE A 106 8.99 19.22 9.37
N LEU A 107 9.08 17.96 9.81
CA LEU A 107 10.29 17.42 10.43
C LEU A 107 11.47 17.41 9.45
N ASP A 108 11.23 16.99 8.20
CA ASP A 108 12.24 16.99 7.15
C ASP A 108 12.76 18.41 6.91
N ARG A 109 11.87 19.41 6.86
CA ARG A 109 12.25 20.82 6.72
C ARG A 109 13.04 21.36 7.92
N ILE A 110 12.65 20.99 9.14
CA ILE A 110 13.38 21.33 10.38
C ILE A 110 14.79 20.72 10.34
N GLN A 111 14.92 19.47 9.91
CA GLN A 111 16.21 18.79 9.83
C GLN A 111 17.16 19.49 8.86
N ILE A 112 16.64 20.04 7.76
CA ILE A 112 17.42 20.82 6.79
C ILE A 112 17.86 22.18 7.37
N LEU A 113 16.97 22.88 8.08
CA LEU A 113 17.25 24.26 8.54
C LEU A 113 17.97 24.34 9.89
N ALA A 114 17.82 23.34 10.75
CA ALA A 114 18.37 23.38 12.11
C ALA A 114 19.90 23.51 12.18
N PRO A 115 20.70 22.79 11.37
CA PRO A 115 22.16 22.89 11.42
C PRO A 115 22.66 24.30 11.10
N ASP A 116 22.10 24.95 10.06
CA ASP A 116 22.52 26.28 9.63
C ASP A 116 22.24 27.35 10.69
N GLU A 117 21.10 27.26 11.37
CA GLU A 117 20.75 28.18 12.45
C GLU A 117 21.62 27.96 13.70
N GLN A 118 21.89 26.69 14.05
CA GLN A 118 22.80 26.33 15.14
C GLN A 118 24.22 26.85 14.89
N LEU A 119 24.74 26.68 13.68
CA LEU A 119 26.05 27.19 13.28
C LEU A 119 26.11 28.71 13.31
N SER A 120 25.04 29.38 12.84
CA SER A 120 24.94 30.83 12.89
C SER A 120 24.98 31.34 14.34
N HIS A 121 24.23 30.71 15.24
CA HIS A 121 24.23 31.05 16.66
C HIS A 121 25.61 30.81 17.31
N LEU A 122 26.25 29.67 17.02
CA LEU A 122 27.60 29.37 17.50
C LEU A 122 28.64 30.37 17.00
N ARG A 123 28.56 30.79 15.72
CA ARG A 123 29.43 31.82 15.15
C ARG A 123 29.27 33.15 15.89
N THR A 124 28.05 33.57 16.17
CA THR A 124 27.80 34.79 16.96
C THR A 124 28.40 34.69 18.36
N LEU A 125 28.20 33.56 19.05
CA LEU A 125 28.76 33.34 20.39
C LEU A 125 30.30 33.32 20.39
N LEU A 126 30.93 32.74 19.37
CA LEU A 126 32.38 32.72 19.23
C LEU A 126 32.96 34.13 19.06
N VAL A 127 32.33 34.97 18.24
CA VAL A 127 32.75 36.37 18.05
C VAL A 127 32.60 37.17 19.35
N GLU A 128 31.56 36.90 20.15
CA GLU A 128 31.32 37.62 21.40
C GLU A 128 32.25 37.17 22.55
N LYS A 129 32.53 35.86 22.65
CA LYS A 129 33.18 35.28 23.83
C LYS A 129 34.67 34.96 23.65
N VAL A 130 35.16 34.78 22.42
CA VAL A 130 36.55 34.38 22.16
C VAL A 130 37.36 35.58 21.69
N THR A 131 38.29 36.02 22.53
CA THR A 131 39.14 37.20 22.29
C THR A 131 40.36 36.89 21.43
N ASP A 132 40.81 35.63 21.43
CA ASP A 132 41.94 35.18 20.63
C ASP A 132 41.49 34.90 19.18
N ASP A 133 42.06 35.63 18.24
CA ASP A 133 41.71 35.56 16.82
C ASP A 133 42.14 34.23 16.18
N ASP A 134 43.26 33.64 16.62
CA ASP A 134 43.76 32.38 16.09
C ASP A 134 42.91 31.20 16.57
N ALA A 135 42.59 31.16 17.87
CA ALA A 135 41.68 30.16 18.44
C ALA A 135 40.27 30.26 17.83
N ARG A 136 39.78 31.47 17.56
CA ARG A 136 38.49 31.67 16.88
C ARG A 136 38.51 31.12 15.45
N ALA A 137 39.61 31.33 14.72
CA ALA A 137 39.75 30.82 13.35
C ALA A 137 39.76 29.27 13.33
N GLU A 138 40.50 28.64 14.24
CA GLU A 138 40.56 27.17 14.35
C GLU A 138 39.19 26.56 14.68
N ILE A 139 38.47 27.12 15.66
CA ILE A 139 37.13 26.63 16.02
C ILE A 139 36.14 26.85 14.87
N MET A 140 36.23 27.97 14.15
CA MET A 140 35.38 28.21 12.98
C MET A 140 35.63 27.18 11.88
N GLN A 141 36.89 26.81 11.63
CA GLN A 141 37.24 25.80 10.65
C GLN A 141 36.68 24.43 11.06
N LEU A 142 36.87 24.03 12.32
CA LEU A 142 36.36 22.75 12.82
C LEU A 142 34.83 22.66 12.75
N LEU A 143 34.12 23.75 13.03
CA LEU A 143 32.66 23.81 12.87
C LEU A 143 32.22 23.71 11.40
N GLN A 144 32.97 24.29 10.47
CA GLN A 144 32.69 24.18 9.04
C GLN A 144 32.91 22.74 8.54
N ASP A 145 33.98 22.10 8.99
CA ASP A 145 34.29 20.71 8.62
C ASP A 145 33.21 19.75 9.15
N GLN A 146 32.80 19.91 10.42
CA GLN A 146 31.71 19.13 11.00
C GLN A 146 30.37 19.37 10.29
N ALA A 147 30.07 20.62 9.91
CA ALA A 147 28.86 20.93 9.16
C ALA A 147 28.84 20.26 7.78
N ALA A 148 29.99 20.26 7.09
CA ALA A 148 30.13 19.59 5.80
C ALA A 148 29.98 18.07 5.93
N GLU A 149 30.56 17.46 6.97
CA GLU A 149 30.41 16.04 7.26
C GLU A 149 28.96 15.66 7.57
N GLN A 150 28.29 16.41 8.45
CA GLN A 150 26.87 16.17 8.77
C GLN A 150 25.97 16.28 7.56
N LYS A 151 26.22 17.27 6.69
CA LYS A 151 25.48 17.41 5.43
C LYS A 151 25.71 16.20 4.52
N GLY A 152 26.95 15.73 4.39
CA GLY A 152 27.26 14.53 3.61
C GLY A 152 26.58 13.27 4.16
N LEU A 153 26.51 13.11 5.49
CA LEU A 153 25.79 12.00 6.12
C LEU A 153 24.27 12.10 5.93
N ALA A 154 23.70 13.31 5.99
CA ALA A 154 22.27 13.53 5.73
C ALA A 154 21.90 13.19 4.28
N GLU A 155 22.72 13.61 3.31
CA GLU A 155 22.54 13.26 1.89
C GLU A 155 22.64 11.75 1.66
N GLN A 156 23.54 11.05 2.36
CA GLN A 156 23.61 9.58 2.30
C GLN A 156 22.37 8.91 2.91
N ALA A 157 21.87 9.43 4.04
CA ALA A 157 20.66 8.91 4.67
C ALA A 157 19.43 9.08 3.74
N GLU A 158 19.31 10.24 3.09
CA GLU A 158 18.25 10.49 2.10
C GLU A 158 18.31 9.51 0.92
N GLN A 159 19.52 9.26 0.38
CA GLN A 159 19.70 8.25 -0.69
C GLN A 159 19.32 6.84 -0.24
N VAL A 160 19.61 6.47 1.00
CA VAL A 160 19.23 5.17 1.56
C VAL A 160 17.72 5.07 1.72
N ASP A 161 17.07 6.10 2.24
CA ASP A 161 15.61 6.14 2.41
C ASP A 161 14.90 6.09 1.05
N GLU A 162 15.35 6.84 0.04
CA GLU A 162 14.83 6.73 -1.32
C GLU A 162 14.98 5.32 -1.89
N ALA A 163 16.13 4.68 -1.67
CA ALA A 163 16.36 3.32 -2.13
C ALA A 163 15.44 2.31 -1.41
N GLN A 164 15.17 2.52 -0.11
CA GLN A 164 14.22 1.71 0.66
C GLN A 164 12.79 1.90 0.18
N ASP A 165 12.35 3.14 -0.08
CA ASP A 165 11.02 3.44 -0.60
C ASP A 165 10.82 2.81 -2.00
N ARG A 166 11.80 2.92 -2.89
CA ARG A 166 11.78 2.23 -4.19
C ARG A 166 11.72 0.71 -4.02
N ALA A 167 12.49 0.15 -3.09
CA ALA A 167 12.45 -1.28 -2.81
C ALA A 167 11.09 -1.74 -2.24
N ALA A 168 10.45 -0.89 -1.42
CA ALA A 168 9.10 -1.15 -0.91
C ALA A 168 8.06 -1.15 -2.03
N LEU A 169 8.11 -0.16 -2.94
CA LEU A 169 7.25 -0.11 -4.13
C LEU A 169 7.42 -1.36 -5.01
N LEU A 170 8.66 -1.75 -5.29
CA LEU A 170 8.95 -2.96 -6.07
C LEU A 170 8.43 -4.23 -5.39
N LYS A 171 8.50 -4.33 -4.06
CA LYS A 171 7.93 -5.45 -3.31
C LYS A 171 6.41 -5.51 -3.48
N VAL A 172 5.72 -4.38 -3.44
CA VAL A 172 4.28 -4.29 -3.69
C VAL A 172 3.96 -4.76 -5.12
N GLU A 173 4.66 -4.24 -6.13
CA GLU A 173 4.45 -4.67 -7.53
C GLU A 173 4.67 -6.17 -7.73
N ILE A 174 5.73 -6.74 -7.14
CA ILE A 174 6.01 -8.17 -7.23
C ILE A 174 4.89 -8.99 -6.57
N GLN A 175 4.37 -8.52 -5.43
CA GLN A 175 3.24 -9.19 -4.76
C GLN A 175 1.98 -9.12 -5.63
N GLU A 176 1.67 -7.97 -6.22
CA GLU A 176 0.53 -7.80 -7.12
C GLU A 176 0.63 -8.75 -8.32
N ARG A 177 1.79 -8.83 -8.99
CA ARG A 177 2.02 -9.74 -10.11
C ARG A 177 1.83 -11.20 -9.70
N LYS A 178 2.39 -11.61 -8.56
CA LYS A 178 2.20 -12.97 -8.03
C LYS A 178 0.73 -13.27 -7.80
N TYR A 179 -0.01 -12.37 -7.15
CA TYR A 179 -1.43 -12.57 -6.91
C TYR A 179 -2.27 -12.57 -8.19
N ALA A 180 -1.95 -11.74 -9.17
CA ALA A 180 -2.60 -11.77 -10.48
C ALA A 180 -2.39 -13.12 -11.18
N LEU A 181 -1.18 -13.68 -11.10
CA LEU A 181 -0.90 -15.03 -11.61
C LEU A 181 -1.71 -16.10 -10.88
N TYR A 182 -1.69 -16.12 -9.54
CA TYR A 182 -2.52 -17.06 -8.75
C TYR A 182 -4.01 -16.93 -9.07
N ARG A 183 -4.50 -15.71 -9.25
CA ARG A 183 -5.89 -15.44 -9.63
C ARG A 183 -6.20 -16.01 -11.01
N SER A 184 -5.37 -15.75 -12.01
CA SER A 184 -5.58 -16.29 -13.36
C SER A 184 -5.56 -17.82 -13.39
N LEU A 185 -4.81 -18.47 -12.50
CA LEU A 185 -4.84 -19.93 -12.34
C LEU A 185 -6.17 -20.40 -11.71
N ILE A 186 -6.64 -19.72 -10.64
CA ILE A 186 -7.93 -20.04 -10.00
C ILE A 186 -9.13 -19.73 -10.91
N GLU A 187 -9.04 -18.71 -11.76
CA GLU A 187 -10.09 -18.37 -12.72
C GLU A 187 -10.09 -19.30 -13.94
N ARG A 188 -8.92 -19.80 -14.37
CA ARG A 188 -8.81 -20.77 -15.48
C ARG A 188 -9.25 -22.17 -15.09
N GLU A 189 -8.97 -22.60 -13.86
CA GLU A 189 -9.46 -23.87 -13.33
C GLU A 189 -10.76 -23.65 -12.56
N SER A 190 -11.89 -23.91 -13.24
CA SER A 190 -13.23 -23.95 -12.64
C SER A 190 -13.18 -24.44 -11.20
N VAL A 191 -13.58 -23.61 -10.22
CA VAL A 191 -13.60 -23.94 -8.77
C VAL A 191 -14.14 -25.35 -8.47
N ALA A 192 -15.06 -25.85 -9.28
CA ALA A 192 -15.56 -27.23 -9.23
C ALA A 192 -14.49 -28.34 -9.38
N THR A 193 -13.44 -28.16 -10.20
CA THR A 193 -12.35 -29.15 -10.36
C THR A 193 -11.44 -29.18 -9.14
N ILE A 194 -11.14 -28.02 -8.55
CA ILE A 194 -10.35 -27.92 -7.30
C ILE A 194 -11.10 -28.57 -6.15
N VAL A 195 -12.39 -28.23 -5.97
CA VAL A 195 -13.25 -28.83 -4.95
C VAL A 195 -13.40 -30.34 -5.18
N GLY A 196 -13.57 -30.76 -6.44
CA GLY A 196 -13.61 -32.16 -6.84
C GLY A 196 -12.36 -32.94 -6.46
N ALA A 197 -11.18 -32.41 -6.80
CA ALA A 197 -9.89 -33.01 -6.46
C ALA A 197 -9.70 -33.13 -4.94
N LEU A 198 -10.10 -32.10 -4.18
CA LEU A 198 -9.97 -32.11 -2.72
C LEU A 198 -10.91 -33.15 -2.07
N ILE A 199 -12.15 -33.28 -2.57
CA ILE A 199 -13.07 -34.35 -2.16
C ILE A 199 -12.48 -35.72 -2.50
N LEU A 200 -11.89 -35.89 -3.69
CA LEU A 200 -11.28 -37.14 -4.12
C LEU A 200 -10.13 -37.56 -3.20
N ILE A 201 -9.27 -36.61 -2.83
CA ILE A 201 -8.18 -36.84 -1.86
C ILE A 201 -8.75 -37.25 -0.51
N ALA A 202 -9.76 -36.54 0.00
CA ALA A 202 -10.39 -36.87 1.28
C ALA A 202 -11.01 -38.28 1.29
N VAL A 203 -11.73 -38.66 0.22
CA VAL A 203 -12.28 -40.01 0.06
C VAL A 203 -11.17 -41.06 -0.01
N THR A 204 -10.09 -40.77 -0.74
CA THR A 204 -8.94 -41.69 -0.84
C THR A 204 -8.30 -41.93 0.52
N VAL A 205 -8.08 -40.86 1.31
CA VAL A 205 -7.54 -40.96 2.68
C VAL A 205 -8.50 -41.73 3.60
N ALA A 206 -9.81 -41.48 3.51
CA ALA A 206 -10.80 -42.18 4.30
C ALA A 206 -10.84 -43.69 3.99
N LEU A 207 -10.75 -44.07 2.71
CA LEU A 207 -10.66 -45.47 2.28
C LEU A 207 -9.36 -46.13 2.78
N LEU A 208 -8.24 -45.40 2.71
CA LEU A 208 -6.95 -45.87 3.20
C LEU A 208 -7.01 -46.16 4.71
N ILE A 209 -7.64 -45.28 5.50
CA ILE A 209 -7.89 -45.50 6.92
C ILE A 209 -8.82 -46.68 7.15
N ALA A 210 -9.93 -46.79 6.40
CA ALA A 210 -10.89 -47.88 6.55
C ALA A 210 -10.26 -49.27 6.33
N MET A 211 -9.31 -49.40 5.40
CA MET A 211 -8.55 -50.64 5.19
C MET A 211 -7.73 -51.06 6.41
N PHE A 212 -7.29 -50.13 7.25
CA PHE A 212 -6.55 -50.46 8.47
C PHE A 212 -7.45 -50.81 9.67
N VAL A 213 -8.76 -50.53 9.59
CA VAL A 213 -9.71 -50.76 10.69
C VAL A 213 -10.60 -51.99 10.42
N ASP A 214 -10.37 -52.73 9.33
CA ASP A 214 -11.17 -53.91 8.92
C ASP A 214 -12.69 -53.63 8.85
N VAL A 215 -13.06 -52.38 8.61
CA VAL A 215 -14.46 -52.01 8.38
C VAL A 215 -14.79 -52.32 6.94
N ALA A 216 -15.72 -53.25 6.71
CA ALA A 216 -16.23 -53.54 5.37
C ALA A 216 -16.73 -52.25 4.71
N ALA A 217 -16.01 -51.78 3.69
CA ALA A 217 -16.40 -50.59 2.95
C ALA A 217 -17.79 -50.83 2.35
N SER A 218 -18.76 -49.97 2.69
CA SER A 218 -20.12 -50.10 2.18
C SER A 218 -20.10 -49.99 0.65
N ASN A 219 -20.73 -50.93 -0.06
CA ASN A 219 -20.92 -50.91 -1.52
C ASN A 219 -21.47 -49.56 -2.05
N ILE A 220 -22.08 -48.76 -1.18
CA ILE A 220 -22.58 -47.41 -1.47
C ILE A 220 -21.42 -46.43 -1.77
N VAL A 221 -20.29 -46.53 -1.06
CA VAL A 221 -19.12 -45.65 -1.25
C VAL A 221 -18.41 -45.95 -2.56
N GLU A 222 -18.28 -47.24 -2.89
CA GLU A 222 -17.64 -47.70 -4.12
C GLU A 222 -18.43 -47.28 -5.37
N ASN A 223 -19.76 -47.42 -5.33
CA ASN A 223 -20.65 -46.96 -6.40
C ASN A 223 -20.69 -45.43 -6.51
N ALA A 224 -20.72 -44.71 -5.38
CA ALA A 224 -20.69 -43.24 -5.39
C ALA A 224 -19.37 -42.69 -5.96
N PHE A 225 -18.24 -43.34 -5.68
CA PHE A 225 -16.94 -42.98 -6.22
C PHE A 225 -16.93 -43.08 -7.75
N LEU A 226 -17.42 -44.18 -8.32
CA LEU A 226 -17.49 -44.36 -9.78
C LEU A 226 -18.37 -43.31 -10.47
N VAL A 227 -19.48 -42.92 -9.85
CA VAL A 227 -20.38 -41.87 -10.38
C VAL A 227 -19.68 -40.50 -10.41
N ILE A 228 -18.98 -40.15 -9.32
CA ILE A 228 -18.23 -38.89 -9.24
C ILE A 228 -17.11 -38.87 -10.29
N LEU A 229 -16.40 -39.98 -10.45
CA LEU A 229 -15.31 -40.13 -11.41
C LEU A 229 -15.79 -40.04 -12.86
N GLY A 230 -16.92 -40.70 -13.18
CA GLY A 230 -17.59 -40.61 -14.47
C GLY A 230 -18.04 -39.19 -14.82
N TYR A 231 -18.55 -38.44 -13.84
CA TYR A 231 -18.94 -37.03 -14.04
C TYR A 231 -17.75 -36.14 -14.39
N PHE A 232 -16.62 -36.27 -13.68
CA PHE A 232 -15.42 -35.48 -13.98
C PHE A 232 -14.80 -35.81 -15.35
N PHE A 233 -14.78 -37.09 -15.74
CA PHE A 233 -14.31 -37.49 -17.07
C PHE A 233 -15.27 -37.08 -18.20
N GLY A 234 -16.59 -37.08 -17.95
CA GLY A 234 -17.56 -36.55 -18.90
C GLY A 234 -17.36 -35.06 -19.18
N GLN A 235 -17.09 -34.27 -18.14
CA GLN A 235 -16.87 -32.83 -18.27
C GLN A 235 -15.56 -32.45 -18.98
N SER A 236 -14.48 -33.21 -18.77
CA SER A 236 -13.20 -32.93 -19.44
C SER A 236 -13.29 -33.12 -20.95
N ILE A 237 -14.01 -34.16 -21.42
CA ILE A 237 -14.19 -34.46 -22.86
C ILE A 237 -15.10 -33.43 -23.53
N SER A 238 -16.17 -32.96 -22.86
CA SER A 238 -17.07 -31.95 -23.44
C SER A 238 -16.39 -30.60 -23.66
N ARG A 239 -15.47 -30.17 -22.78
CA ARG A 239 -14.74 -28.90 -22.94
C ARG A 239 -13.77 -28.92 -24.12
N SER A 240 -13.11 -30.04 -24.39
CA SER A 240 -12.20 -30.19 -25.54
C SER A 240 -12.94 -30.06 -26.88
N ARG A 241 -14.19 -30.55 -26.93
CA ARG A 241 -14.99 -30.54 -28.15
C ARG A 241 -15.49 -29.14 -28.51
N THR A 242 -15.84 -28.31 -27.52
CA THR A 242 -16.24 -26.90 -27.74
C THR A 242 -15.08 -26.03 -28.21
N ALA A 243 -13.86 -26.25 -27.71
CA ALA A 243 -12.67 -25.49 -28.13
C ALA A 243 -12.21 -25.82 -29.57
N ALA A 244 -12.43 -27.06 -30.03
CA ALA A 244 -12.09 -27.48 -31.39
C ALA A 244 -13.02 -26.89 -32.46
N THR A 245 -14.30 -26.69 -32.15
CA THR A 245 -15.27 -26.12 -33.12
C THR A 245 -15.10 -24.61 -33.31
N SER A 246 -14.55 -23.90 -32.33
CA SER A 246 -14.24 -22.46 -32.44
C SER A 246 -12.96 -22.16 -33.22
N GLY A 247 -12.05 -23.12 -33.40
CA GLY A 247 -10.79 -22.95 -34.14
C GLY A 247 -10.88 -23.16 -35.66
N SER A 248 -12.00 -23.71 -36.16
CA SER A 248 -12.17 -24.05 -37.59
C SER A 248 -13.02 -23.05 -38.38
N ALA A 249 -13.42 -21.93 -37.78
CA ALA A 249 -14.30 -20.93 -38.41
C ALA A 249 -13.57 -19.69 -38.96
N GLU A 250 -12.24 -19.59 -38.81
CA GLU A 250 -11.45 -18.41 -39.15
C GLU A 250 -10.41 -18.65 -40.27
N GLU A 251 -10.78 -19.43 -41.28
CA GLU A 251 -10.10 -19.42 -42.59
C GLU A 251 -11.12 -19.07 -43.67
N ARG A 252 -11.29 -17.77 -43.92
CA ARG A 252 -11.89 -17.27 -45.17
C ARG A 252 -10.78 -16.65 -46.01
N PRO A 253 -10.60 -17.08 -47.28
CA PRO A 253 -9.58 -16.52 -48.15
C PRO A 253 -9.94 -15.09 -48.56
N ALA A 254 -8.98 -14.18 -48.41
CA ALA A 254 -9.04 -12.84 -48.96
C ALA A 254 -9.05 -12.93 -50.50
N SER A 255 -10.04 -12.28 -51.11
CA SER A 255 -10.08 -11.95 -52.54
C SER A 255 -9.93 -10.44 -52.68
#